data_AF-A0A1N7R6I5-F1
#
_entry.id   AF-A0A1N7R6I5-F1
#
_cell.length_a   1.000
_cell.length_b   1.000
_cell.length_c   1.000
_cell.angle_alpha   90.00
_cell.angle_beta   90.00
_cell.angle_gamma   90.00
#
_symmetry.space_group_name_H-M   'P 1'
#
loop_
_entity.id
_entity.type
_entity.pdbx_description
1 polymer ?
#
loop_
_entity_poly.entity_id
_entity_poly.type
_entity_poly.pdbx_seq_one_letter_code
_entity_poly.pdbx_strand_id
1 'polypeptide(L)'
;MKRLFLVLSTCVLAGCAGTVATKSDLATYGTPPSDDDLYQYMSTLRDAMPPTRYVSYRDKGYADSVKKATVIGEDGKPVSGWEYDFEVAGYDQIGPDQPQWTARRVLFFNGRPIGGFDANGKFMRTSAQPAAPQAPAPAQPR
;
A
#
# COMPACT_ATOMS: atom_id res chain seq x y z
N MET A 1 17.42 -34.50 47.78
CA MET A 1 16.65 -33.25 47.95
C MET A 1 17.34 -32.17 47.12
N LYS A 2 16.96 -32.04 45.84
CA LYS A 2 16.03 -31.06 45.24
C LYS A 2 16.74 -29.72 44.95
N ARG A 3 17.14 -29.60 43.68
CA ARG A 3 17.76 -28.43 43.05
C ARG A 3 16.71 -27.32 42.91
N LEU A 4 17.03 -26.10 43.35
CA LEU A 4 16.23 -24.90 43.09
C LEU A 4 17.12 -23.89 42.36
N PHE A 5 17.05 -23.91 41.03
CA PHE A 5 17.46 -22.79 40.21
C PHE A 5 16.20 -22.01 39.85
N LEU A 6 16.17 -20.76 40.28
CA LEU A 6 15.16 -19.76 39.99
C LEU A 6 15.22 -19.48 38.48
N VAL A 7 14.26 -19.98 37.71
CA VAL A 7 14.10 -19.63 36.29
C VAL A 7 13.45 -18.26 36.24
N LEU A 8 14.29 -17.24 36.02
CA LEU A 8 13.83 -15.89 35.70
C LEU A 8 13.10 -15.93 34.36
N SER A 9 11.80 -15.67 34.47
CA SER A 9 10.89 -15.37 33.38
C SER A 9 11.40 -14.16 32.61
N THR A 10 11.83 -14.37 31.37
CA THR A 10 11.93 -13.31 30.34
C THR A 10 10.93 -13.64 29.23
N CYS A 11 9.69 -13.22 29.47
CA CYS A 11 8.73 -12.96 28.42
C CYS A 11 9.24 -11.80 27.54
N VAL A 12 9.97 -12.08 26.46
CA VAL A 12 10.05 -11.15 25.33
C VAL A 12 10.24 -11.98 24.06
N LEU A 13 9.21 -12.04 23.24
CA LEU A 13 9.25 -11.92 21.78
C LEU A 13 7.82 -12.12 21.26
N ALA A 14 6.93 -11.20 21.64
CA ALA A 14 5.85 -10.81 20.75
C ALA A 14 6.53 -10.08 19.58
N GLY A 15 7.05 -10.87 18.63
CA GLY A 15 7.54 -10.35 17.37
C GLY A 15 6.35 -9.83 16.60
N CYS A 16 6.06 -8.54 16.73
CA CYS A 16 5.27 -7.82 15.75
C CYS A 16 5.97 -8.04 14.41
N ALA A 17 5.43 -8.93 13.58
CA ALA A 17 5.82 -9.10 12.19
C ALA A 17 5.29 -7.91 11.38
N GLY A 18 5.72 -6.70 11.74
CA GLY A 18 5.68 -5.54 10.88
C GLY A 18 7.03 -5.46 10.21
N THR A 19 7.08 -5.65 8.91
CA THR A 19 8.28 -5.49 8.08
C THR A 19 8.84 -4.08 8.28
N VAL A 20 9.79 -3.91 9.20
CA VAL A 20 10.49 -2.63 9.39
C VAL A 20 11.29 -2.36 8.13
N ALA A 21 10.85 -1.41 7.31
CA ALA A 21 11.56 -1.01 6.10
C ALA A 21 12.99 -0.56 6.46
N THR A 22 13.99 -1.17 5.82
CA THR A 22 15.39 -0.78 6.00
C THR A 22 15.65 0.58 5.35
N LYS A 23 16.76 1.25 5.69
CA LYS A 23 17.16 2.50 5.01
C LYS A 23 17.31 2.33 3.49
N SER A 24 17.78 1.16 3.05
CA SER A 24 17.88 0.81 1.62
C SER A 24 16.50 0.69 0.98
N ASP A 25 15.55 0.09 1.69
CA ASP A 25 14.16 -0.01 1.23
C ASP A 25 13.50 1.35 1.12
N LEU A 26 13.70 2.23 2.10
CA LEU A 26 13.15 3.59 2.06
C LEU A 26 13.74 4.40 0.90
N ALA A 27 15.02 4.21 0.56
CA ALA A 27 15.63 4.87 -0.60
C ALA A 27 15.06 4.38 -1.94
N THR A 28 14.66 3.11 -2.02
CA THR A 28 14.20 2.48 -3.27
C THR A 28 12.69 2.57 -3.46
N TYR A 29 11.92 2.27 -2.40
CA TYR A 29 10.46 2.14 -2.43
C TYR A 29 9.74 3.28 -1.71
N GLY A 30 10.47 4.15 -1.00
CA GLY A 30 9.90 5.19 -0.15
C GLY A 30 9.29 4.66 1.15
N THR A 31 8.59 5.52 1.87
CA THR A 31 7.80 5.14 3.06
C THR A 31 6.52 4.42 2.63
N PRO A 32 6.16 3.28 3.27
CA PRO A 32 4.90 2.60 3.01
C PRO A 32 3.69 3.48 3.34
N PRO A 33 2.53 3.27 2.68
CA PRO A 33 1.33 4.01 3.02
C PRO A 33 0.89 3.73 4.45
N SER A 34 0.58 4.78 5.20
CA SER A 34 -0.07 4.65 6.51
C SER A 34 -1.54 4.26 6.34
N ASP A 35 -2.19 3.83 7.43
CA ASP A 35 -3.64 3.59 7.42
C ASP A 35 -4.41 4.83 6.93
N ASP A 36 -4.02 6.03 7.36
CA ASP A 36 -4.62 7.29 6.91
C ASP A 36 -4.45 7.53 5.41
N ASP A 37 -3.29 7.19 4.83
CA ASP A 37 -3.06 7.29 3.39
C ASP A 37 -3.99 6.33 2.62
N LEU A 38 -4.15 5.10 3.12
CA LEU A 38 -5.08 4.13 2.56
C LEU A 38 -6.52 4.64 2.66
N TYR A 39 -6.95 5.14 3.81
CA TYR A 39 -8.29 5.71 4.01
C TYR A 39 -8.58 6.89 3.07
N GLN A 40 -7.62 7.79 2.88
CA GLN A 40 -7.74 8.91 1.95
C GLN A 40 -7.86 8.43 0.51
N TYR A 41 -7.06 7.45 0.12
CA TYR A 41 -7.16 6.84 -1.20
C TYR A 41 -8.51 6.17 -1.43
N MET A 42 -9.00 5.37 -0.47
CA MET A 42 -10.30 4.71 -0.56
C MET A 42 -11.46 5.71 -0.63
N SER A 43 -11.35 6.83 0.07
CA SER A 43 -12.34 7.91 -0.02
C SER A 43 -12.37 8.52 -1.42
N THR A 44 -11.20 8.79 -2.00
CA THR A 44 -11.09 9.30 -3.37
C THR A 44 -11.61 8.30 -4.40
N LEU A 45 -11.30 7.01 -4.21
CA LEU A 45 -11.78 5.94 -5.08
C LEU A 45 -13.31 5.83 -5.05
N ARG A 46 -13.94 5.93 -3.88
CA ARG A 46 -15.41 5.93 -3.74
C ARG A 46 -16.04 6.99 -4.63
N ASP A 47 -15.49 8.21 -4.59
CA ASP A 47 -16.04 9.35 -5.32
C ASP A 47 -15.85 9.24 -6.84
N ALA A 48 -14.92 8.39 -7.30
CA ALA A 48 -14.66 8.10 -8.71
C ALA A 48 -15.45 6.90 -9.27
N MET A 49 -16.12 6.12 -8.42
CA MET A 49 -16.88 4.96 -8.84
C MET A 49 -18.28 5.33 -9.37
N PRO A 50 -18.92 4.45 -10.16
CA PRO A 50 -20.31 4.65 -10.55
C PRO A 50 -21.20 4.93 -9.34
N PRO A 51 -22.22 5.78 -9.49
CA PRO A 51 -23.11 6.13 -8.38
C PRO A 51 -23.82 4.86 -7.89
N THR A 52 -23.45 4.45 -6.69
CA THR A 52 -24.02 3.30 -5.98
C THR A 52 -24.36 3.75 -4.56
N ARG A 53 -25.36 3.12 -3.94
CA ARG A 53 -25.80 3.52 -2.60
C ARG A 53 -24.75 3.23 -1.52
N TYR A 54 -24.03 2.14 -1.66
CA TYR A 54 -23.03 1.67 -0.72
C TYR A 54 -21.76 1.23 -1.44
N VAL A 55 -20.63 1.46 -0.78
CA VAL A 55 -19.32 0.99 -1.21
C VAL A 55 -18.66 0.31 -0.03
N SER A 56 -18.14 -0.89 -0.26
CA SER A 56 -17.36 -1.63 0.73
C SER A 56 -15.98 -1.97 0.19
N TYR A 57 -15.03 -2.05 1.12
CA TYR A 57 -13.64 -2.38 0.88
C TYR A 57 -13.24 -3.54 1.79
N ARG A 58 -12.35 -4.40 1.29
CA ARG A 58 -11.69 -5.42 2.11
C ARG A 58 -10.30 -5.71 1.59
N ASP A 59 -9.43 -6.15 2.49
CA ASP A 59 -8.10 -6.62 2.18
C ASP A 59 -7.76 -7.85 3.05
N LYS A 60 -6.53 -8.35 2.96
CA LYS A 60 -6.06 -9.50 3.75
C LYS A 60 -5.41 -9.08 5.08
N GLY A 61 -5.58 -7.83 5.48
CA GLY A 61 -4.80 -7.19 6.54
C GLY A 61 -3.53 -6.52 6.00
N TYR A 62 -3.11 -5.45 6.66
CA TYR A 62 -2.03 -4.56 6.19
C TYR A 62 -0.74 -5.31 5.82
N ALA A 63 -0.29 -6.22 6.68
CA ALA A 63 0.98 -6.95 6.49
C ALA A 63 0.97 -7.87 5.24
N ASP A 64 -0.20 -8.40 4.88
CA ASP A 64 -0.36 -9.29 3.72
C ASP A 64 -0.73 -8.54 2.44
N SER A 65 -1.26 -7.32 2.59
CA SER A 65 -1.80 -6.53 1.48
C SER A 65 -0.82 -5.48 0.97
N VAL A 66 0.12 -5.04 1.80
CA VAL A 66 1.13 -4.01 1.45
C VAL A 66 2.49 -4.65 1.24
N LYS A 67 3.00 -4.59 0.01
CA LYS A 67 4.28 -5.22 -0.38
C LYS A 67 5.13 -4.31 -1.25
N LYS A 68 6.44 -4.47 -1.19
CA LYS A 68 7.38 -3.77 -2.09
C LYS A 68 7.20 -4.29 -3.51
N ALA A 69 7.12 -3.41 -4.49
CA ALA A 69 6.99 -3.77 -5.89
C ALA A 69 7.86 -2.86 -6.77
N THR A 70 8.41 -3.44 -7.83
CA THR A 70 9.01 -2.70 -8.95
C THR A 70 8.30 -3.15 -10.22
N VAL A 71 7.68 -2.21 -10.91
CA VAL A 71 6.87 -2.45 -12.11
C VAL A 71 7.41 -1.67 -13.29
N ILE A 72 7.05 -2.06 -14.51
CA ILE A 72 7.42 -1.29 -15.71
C ILE A 72 6.37 -0.22 -15.94
N GLY A 73 6.80 1.04 -15.93
CA GLY A 73 5.98 2.20 -16.22
C GLY A 73 5.58 2.30 -17.69
N GLU A 74 4.66 3.22 -17.99
CA GLU A 74 4.20 3.47 -19.36
C GLU A 74 5.30 3.99 -20.28
N ASP A 75 6.34 4.61 -19.72
CA ASP A 75 7.54 5.07 -20.42
C ASP A 75 8.62 3.97 -20.57
N GLY A 76 8.31 2.74 -20.20
CA GLY A 76 9.23 1.60 -20.23
C GLY A 76 10.28 1.60 -19.11
N LYS A 77 10.25 2.57 -18.20
CA LYS A 77 11.20 2.66 -17.08
C LYS A 77 10.66 1.93 -15.85
N PRO A 78 11.54 1.36 -15.01
CA PRO A 78 11.10 0.78 -13.74
C PRO A 78 10.55 1.86 -12.81
N VAL A 79 9.48 1.53 -12.11
CA VAL A 79 8.83 2.33 -11.07
C VAL A 79 8.74 1.47 -9.82
N SER A 80 9.37 1.92 -8.74
CA SER A 80 9.40 1.22 -7.46
C SER A 80 8.47 1.90 -6.45
N GLY A 81 7.81 1.10 -5.62
CA GLY A 81 6.92 1.60 -4.57
C GLY A 81 6.35 0.47 -3.71
N TRP A 82 5.29 0.80 -2.99
CA TRP A 82 4.52 -0.13 -2.16
C TRP A 82 3.19 -0.44 -2.86
N GLU A 83 3.03 -1.67 -3.33
CA GLU A 83 1.78 -2.17 -3.90
C GLU A 83 0.83 -2.51 -2.76
N TYR A 84 -0.40 -2.01 -2.85
CA TYR A 84 -1.51 -2.36 -1.98
C TYR A 84 -2.57 -3.13 -2.77
N ASP A 85 -2.79 -4.38 -2.37
CA ASP A 85 -3.80 -5.28 -2.93
C ASP A 85 -5.08 -5.24 -2.08
N PHE A 86 -6.22 -4.95 -2.71
CA PHE A 86 -7.51 -4.91 -2.02
C PHE A 86 -8.66 -5.28 -2.95
N GLU A 87 -9.85 -5.45 -2.39
CA GLU A 87 -11.08 -5.66 -3.15
C GLU A 87 -12.09 -4.56 -2.82
N VAL A 88 -12.86 -4.17 -3.83
CA VAL A 88 -13.93 -3.18 -3.71
C VAL A 88 -15.22 -3.73 -4.29
N ALA A 89 -16.34 -3.38 -3.66
CA ALA A 89 -17.67 -3.64 -4.20
C ALA A 89 -18.59 -2.43 -4.00
N GLY A 90 -19.29 -2.04 -5.06
CA GLY A 90 -20.40 -1.09 -5.01
C GLY A 90 -21.74 -1.82 -5.16
N TYR A 91 -22.75 -1.44 -4.38
CA TYR A 91 -24.06 -2.09 -4.38
C TYR A 91 -25.17 -1.16 -3.88
N ASP A 92 -26.41 -1.38 -4.36
CA ASP A 92 -27.56 -0.51 -4.07
C ASP A 92 -28.49 -1.04 -2.98
N GLN A 93 -28.42 -2.35 -2.71
CA GLN A 93 -29.27 -3.03 -1.74
C GLN A 93 -28.41 -3.89 -0.80
N ILE A 94 -28.74 -3.87 0.48
CA ILE A 94 -28.19 -4.80 1.46
C ILE A 94 -29.16 -5.99 1.48
N GLY A 95 -28.69 -7.16 1.05
CA GLY A 95 -29.54 -8.33 0.86
C GLY A 95 -28.76 -9.64 0.89
N PRO A 96 -29.43 -10.78 0.64
CA PRO A 96 -28.80 -12.09 0.61
C PRO A 96 -27.85 -12.27 -0.58
N ASP A 97 -28.02 -11.46 -1.63
CA ASP A 97 -27.12 -11.44 -2.78
C ASP A 97 -25.77 -10.88 -2.37
N GLN A 98 -24.71 -11.65 -2.59
CA GLN A 98 -23.38 -11.22 -2.23
C GLN A 98 -22.90 -10.09 -3.17
N PRO A 99 -22.25 -9.05 -2.62
CA PRO A 99 -21.65 -8.01 -3.45
C PRO A 99 -20.58 -8.60 -4.39
N GLN A 100 -20.53 -8.08 -5.61
CA GLN A 100 -19.50 -8.45 -6.59
C GLN A 100 -18.19 -7.75 -6.25
N TRP A 101 -17.26 -8.51 -5.67
CA TRP A 101 -15.94 -8.01 -5.30
C TRP A 101 -15.02 -7.95 -6.51
N THR A 102 -14.42 -6.78 -6.72
CA THR A 102 -13.43 -6.55 -7.77
C THR A 102 -12.07 -6.33 -7.14
N ALA A 103 -11.10 -7.18 -7.49
CA ALA A 103 -9.71 -7.00 -7.09
C ALA A 103 -9.11 -5.73 -7.72
N ARG A 104 -8.39 -4.97 -6.91
CA ARG A 104 -7.72 -3.73 -7.27
C ARG A 104 -6.31 -3.74 -6.72
N ARG A 105 -5.44 -3.02 -7.42
CA ARG A 105 -4.05 -2.79 -7.01
C ARG A 105 -3.69 -1.35 -7.26
N VAL A 106 -2.94 -0.78 -6.34
CA VAL A 106 -2.43 0.59 -6.42
C VAL A 106 -0.99 0.59 -5.94
N LEU A 107 -0.14 1.38 -6.56
CA LEU A 107 1.24 1.58 -6.16
C LEU A 107 1.35 2.93 -5.42
N PHE A 108 1.98 2.90 -4.26
CA PHE A 108 2.27 4.08 -3.45
C PHE A 108 3.77 4.38 -3.43
N PHE A 109 4.13 5.66 -3.32
CA PHE A 109 5.48 6.11 -3.02
C PHE A 109 5.43 7.24 -2.00
N ASN A 110 6.09 7.05 -0.85
CA ASN A 110 6.01 7.97 0.30
C ASN A 110 4.56 8.29 0.72
N GLY A 111 3.75 7.25 0.88
CA GLY A 111 2.33 7.35 1.23
C GLY A 111 1.40 7.92 0.14
N ARG A 112 1.93 8.32 -1.02
CA ARG A 112 1.11 8.90 -2.10
C ARG A 112 0.83 7.88 -3.20
N PRO A 113 -0.42 7.77 -3.69
CA PRO A 113 -0.73 6.88 -4.81
C PRO A 113 -0.10 7.44 -6.10
N ILE A 114 0.76 6.64 -6.74
CA ILE A 114 1.49 7.02 -7.97
C ILE A 114 0.95 6.33 -9.22
N GLY A 115 0.08 5.33 -9.06
CA GLY A 115 -0.65 4.73 -10.17
C GLY A 115 -1.40 3.46 -9.78
N GLY A 116 -2.23 2.98 -10.70
CA GLY A 116 -3.01 1.77 -10.56
C GLY A 116 -2.63 0.72 -11.59
N PHE A 117 -3.31 -0.42 -11.53
CA PHE A 117 -3.15 -1.50 -12.51
C PHE A 117 -4.44 -1.69 -13.30
N ASP A 118 -4.31 -1.88 -14.61
CA ASP A 118 -5.44 -2.27 -15.46
C ASP A 118 -5.81 -3.75 -15.27
N ALA A 119 -6.84 -4.20 -15.99
CA ALA A 119 -7.32 -5.59 -15.93
C ALA A 119 -6.27 -6.62 -16.42
N ASN A 120 -5.28 -6.20 -17.21
CA ASN A 120 -4.18 -7.05 -17.69
C ASN A 120 -2.97 -7.01 -16.75
N GLY A 121 -3.05 -6.23 -15.67
CA GLY A 121 -1.95 -6.04 -14.73
C GLY A 121 -0.86 -5.09 -15.22
N LYS A 122 -1.13 -4.27 -16.24
CA LYS A 122 -0.24 -3.18 -16.66
C LYS A 122 -0.39 -2.00 -15.72
N PHE A 123 0.74 -1.45 -15.27
CA PHE A 123 0.76 -0.24 -14.46
C PHE A 123 0.43 1.01 -15.29
N MET A 124 -0.42 1.88 -14.75
CA MET A 124 -0.81 3.15 -15.32
C MET A 124 -0.60 4.26 -14.29
N ARG A 125 0.15 5.32 -14.63
CA ARG A 125 0.36 6.41 -13.68
C ARG A 125 -0.94 7.18 -13.47
N THR A 126 -1.17 7.59 -12.23
CA THR A 126 -2.18 8.62 -11.96
C THR A 126 -1.68 9.95 -12.54
N SER A 127 -2.40 10.51 -13.51
CA SER A 127 -2.11 11.82 -14.11
C SER A 127 -2.23 13.00 -13.12
N ALA A 128 -2.65 12.73 -11.88
CA ALA A 128 -2.84 13.69 -10.80
C ALA A 128 -1.62 13.84 -9.87
N GLN A 129 -0.43 13.40 -10.25
CA GLN A 129 0.78 13.64 -9.46
C GLN A 129 1.35 15.03 -9.80
N PRO A 130 1.39 16.01 -8.86
CA PRO A 130 2.25 17.17 -9.03
C PRO A 130 3.68 16.66 -9.19
N ALA A 131 4.43 17.24 -10.13
CA ALA A 131 5.84 16.87 -10.33
C ALA A 131 6.55 16.84 -8.97
N ALA A 132 7.25 15.72 -8.69
CA ALA A 132 8.06 15.63 -7.49
C ALA A 132 9.03 16.83 -7.47
N PRO A 133 9.23 17.50 -6.32
CA PRO A 133 10.22 18.56 -6.21
C PRO A 133 11.56 18.04 -6.74
N GLN A 134 12.11 18.70 -7.76
CA GLN A 134 13.42 18.33 -8.27
C GLN A 134 14.43 18.41 -7.12
N ALA A 135 15.18 17.33 -6.90
CA ALA A 135 16.30 17.36 -5.98
C ALA A 135 17.26 18.48 -6.38
N PRO A 136 17.78 19.29 -5.44
CA PRO A 136 18.74 20.34 -5.77
C PRO A 136 19.93 19.72 -6.50
N ALA A 137 20.33 20.34 -7.62
CA ALA A 137 21.53 19.92 -8.33
C ALA A 137 22.74 19.95 -7.38
N PRO A 138 23.64 18.95 -7.43
CA PRO A 138 24.81 18.92 -6.56
C PRO A 138 25.61 20.22 -6.75
N ALA A 139 25.95 20.86 -5.64
CA ALA A 139 26.76 22.08 -5.64
C ALA A 139 28.09 21.78 -6.33
N GLN A 140 28.37 22.49 -7.43
CA GLN A 140 29.67 22.37 -8.09
C GLN A 140 30.77 22.89 -7.16
N PRO A 141 31.85 22.13 -6.96
CA PRO A 141 33.00 22.65 -6.23
C PRO A 141 33.64 23.77 -7.05
N ARG A 142 33.80 24.94 -6.42
CA ARG A 142 34.74 25.98 -6.88
C ARG A 142 36.10 25.74 -6.26
#